data_AF-A0A963PSL3-F1
#
_entry.id   AF-A0A963PSL3-F1
#
_cell.length_a   1.000
_cell.length_b   1.000
_cell.length_c   1.000
_cell.angle_alpha   90.00
_cell.angle_beta   90.00
_cell.angle_gamma   90.00
#
_symmetry.space_group_name_H-M   'P 1'
#
loop_
_entity.id
_entity.type
_entity.pdbx_description
1 polymer ?
#
loop_
_entity_poly.entity_id
_entity_poly.type
_entity_poly.pdbx_seq_one_letter_code
_entity_poly.pdbx_strand_id
1 'polypeptide(L)'
;ALFTGDAFHFDWSSNTLDAVKAFEAEVLIGGRGATAHGRAAVDAAIEQTRGFLQGMIEKVGEIHRNGGTLKQAFEATHAHLAPRFGMWPIFEHCLPFDVQRLWDEMDGIDWPRIWTAERDQEVWDKLQD
;
A
#
# COMPACT_ATOMS: atom_id res chain seq x y z
N ALA A 1 -1.00 5.95 4.16
CA ALA A 1 -0.23 4.81 4.72
C ALA A 1 1.13 4.78 4.06
N LEU A 2 2.17 4.28 4.72
CA LEU A 2 3.55 4.24 4.17
C LEU A 2 4.12 2.84 4.11
N PHE A 3 3.75 2.01 5.08
CA PHE A 3 4.00 0.58 5.09
C PHE A 3 2.66 -0.12 5.24
N THR A 4 2.39 -1.06 4.35
CA THR A 4 1.17 -1.87 4.27
C THR A 4 1.48 -3.35 3.98
N GLY A 5 2.73 -3.79 4.19
CA GLY A 5 3.20 -5.16 4.00
C GLY A 5 2.52 -6.23 4.87
N ASP A 6 1.69 -5.83 5.83
CA ASP A 6 0.85 -6.68 6.68
C ASP A 6 -0.63 -6.22 6.73
N ALA A 7 -1.06 -5.42 5.75
CA ALA A 7 -2.42 -4.87 5.69
C ALA A 7 -3.42 -5.79 4.96
N PHE A 8 -4.69 -5.39 5.02
CA PHE A 8 -5.80 -5.94 4.21
C PHE A 8 -6.20 -4.87 3.17
N HIS A 9 -5.54 -4.83 2.02
CA HIS A 9 -5.61 -3.72 1.08
C HIS A 9 -7.03 -3.51 0.51
N PHE A 10 -7.74 -4.59 0.18
CA PHE A 10 -9.10 -4.50 -0.36
C PHE A 10 -10.10 -3.95 0.67
N ASP A 11 -9.99 -4.37 1.93
CA ASP A 11 -10.84 -3.87 3.01
C ASP A 11 -10.54 -2.40 3.36
N TRP A 12 -9.25 -2.05 3.41
CA TRP A 12 -8.82 -0.69 3.70
C TRP A 12 -9.17 0.28 2.57
N SER A 13 -8.98 -0.10 1.31
CA SER A 13 -9.27 0.78 0.17
C SER A 13 -10.76 1.11 -0.02
N SER A 14 -11.65 0.38 0.67
CA SER A 14 -13.11 0.50 0.58
C SER A 14 -13.73 1.03 1.88
N ASN A 15 -14.66 0.26 2.47
CA ASN A 15 -15.56 0.69 3.54
C ASN A 15 -14.82 1.01 4.85
N THR A 16 -13.64 0.43 5.08
CA THR A 16 -12.89 0.68 6.32
C THR A 16 -12.47 2.15 6.43
N LEU A 17 -11.96 2.75 5.35
CA LEU A 17 -11.62 4.17 5.38
C LEU A 17 -12.86 5.09 5.43
N ASP A 18 -14.01 4.65 4.90
CA ASP A 18 -15.28 5.37 5.08
C ASP A 18 -15.73 5.37 6.54
N ALA A 19 -15.63 4.23 7.21
CA ALA A 19 -15.90 4.10 8.64
C ALA A 19 -14.95 4.97 9.47
N VAL A 20 -13.67 5.07 9.09
CA VAL A 20 -12.71 5.98 9.74
C VAL A 20 -13.11 7.45 9.52
N LYS A 21 -13.52 7.84 8.31
CA LYS A 21 -13.99 9.21 8.03
C LYS A 21 -15.25 9.58 8.82
N ALA A 22 -16.14 8.62 9.06
CA ALA A 22 -17.39 8.84 9.78
C ALA A 22 -17.20 9.26 11.26
N PHE A 23 -16.00 9.11 11.83
CA PHE A 23 -15.69 9.67 13.15
C PHE A 23 -15.56 11.20 13.16
N GLU A 24 -15.45 11.83 11.98
CA GLU A 24 -15.32 13.29 11.81
C GLU A 24 -14.22 13.92 12.68
N ALA A 25 -13.10 13.20 12.85
CA ALA A 25 -12.01 13.64 13.71
C ALA A 25 -11.42 14.98 13.24
N GLU A 26 -10.99 15.79 14.20
CA GLU A 26 -10.32 17.07 13.93
C GLU A 26 -8.80 16.95 13.96
N VAL A 27 -8.26 15.83 14.44
CA VAL A 27 -6.82 15.57 14.47
C VAL A 27 -6.57 14.10 14.10
N LEU A 28 -5.66 13.86 13.17
CA LEU A 28 -5.21 12.51 12.77
C LEU A 28 -3.69 12.41 12.88
N ILE A 29 -3.24 11.49 13.72
CA ILE A 29 -1.81 11.23 13.97
C ILE A 29 -1.42 9.96 13.20
N GLY A 30 -0.62 10.12 12.15
CA GLY A 30 -0.06 9.00 11.42
C GLY A 30 1.17 8.40 12.11
N GLY A 31 1.53 7.16 11.77
CA GLY A 31 2.78 6.54 12.26
C GLY A 31 4.06 7.24 11.76
N ARG A 32 3.95 8.04 10.70
CA ARG A 32 5.01 8.88 10.13
C ARG A 32 4.38 10.09 9.44
N GLY A 33 5.18 11.12 9.19
CA GLY A 33 4.75 12.34 8.53
C GLY A 33 4.13 13.34 9.53
N ALA A 34 3.53 14.39 9.00
CA ALA A 34 2.90 15.43 9.80
C ALA A 34 1.54 14.97 10.35
N THR A 35 1.20 15.44 11.56
CA THR A 35 -0.15 15.33 12.10
C THR A 35 -1.10 16.21 11.27
N ALA A 36 -2.23 15.66 10.86
CA ALA A 36 -3.28 16.43 10.18
C ALA A 36 -4.16 17.13 11.21
N HIS A 37 -4.45 18.41 11.00
CA HIS A 37 -5.27 19.24 11.88
C HIS A 37 -6.44 19.88 11.12
N GLY A 38 -7.64 19.79 11.68
CA GLY A 38 -8.91 20.21 11.08
C GLY A 38 -9.54 19.12 10.20
N ARG A 39 -10.87 19.06 10.18
CA ARG A 39 -11.65 18.06 9.43
C ARG A 39 -11.22 17.90 7.97
N ALA A 40 -11.04 19.01 7.26
CA ALA A 40 -10.63 18.97 5.85
C ALA A 40 -9.25 18.32 5.63
N ALA A 41 -8.30 18.55 6.54
CA ALA A 41 -6.97 17.95 6.45
C ALA A 41 -7.00 16.46 6.82
N VAL A 42 -7.82 16.09 7.81
CA VAL A 42 -8.05 14.69 8.18
C VAL A 42 -8.66 13.91 7.01
N ASP A 43 -9.72 14.45 6.41
CA ASP A 43 -10.35 13.85 5.23
C ASP A 43 -9.37 13.71 4.07
N ALA A 44 -8.56 14.75 3.81
CA ALA A 44 -7.54 14.71 2.78
C ALA A 44 -6.49 13.62 3.04
N ALA A 45 -6.04 13.44 4.29
CA ALA A 45 -5.07 12.39 4.64
C ALA A 45 -5.65 10.98 4.45
N ILE A 46 -6.95 10.79 4.76
CA ILE A 46 -7.64 9.52 4.54
C ILE A 46 -7.78 9.23 3.04
N GLU A 47 -8.24 10.20 2.24
CA GLU A 47 -8.37 10.00 0.79
C GLU A 47 -7.02 9.84 0.09
N GLN A 48 -5.98 10.46 0.62
CA GLN A 48 -4.62 10.26 0.14
C GLN A 48 -4.15 8.82 0.39
N THR A 49 -4.50 8.24 1.54
CA THR A 49 -4.26 6.81 1.81
C THR A 49 -5.09 5.93 0.87
N ARG A 50 -6.36 6.24 0.65
CA ARG A 50 -7.21 5.51 -0.29
C ARG A 50 -6.62 5.50 -1.71
N GLY A 51 -6.20 6.67 -2.20
CA GLY A 51 -5.61 6.80 -3.53
C GLY A 51 -4.32 6.00 -3.70
N PHE A 52 -3.49 5.93 -2.65
CA PHE A 52 -2.29 5.08 -2.65
C PHE A 52 -2.65 3.60 -2.77
N LEU A 53 -3.58 3.11 -1.93
CA LEU A 53 -4.03 1.71 -1.95
C LEU A 53 -4.69 1.35 -3.29
N GLN A 54 -5.55 2.22 -3.82
CA GLN A 54 -6.23 1.99 -5.10
C GLN A 54 -5.26 1.93 -6.27
N GLY A 55 -4.25 2.81 -6.31
CA GLY A 55 -3.23 2.77 -7.36
C GLY A 55 -2.39 1.49 -7.29
N MET A 56 -2.06 1.00 -6.09
CA MET A 56 -1.43 -0.33 -5.95
C MET A 56 -2.35 -1.46 -6.43
N ILE A 57 -3.61 -1.49 -5.96
CA ILE A 57 -4.62 -2.50 -6.36
C ILE A 57 -4.78 -2.54 -7.88
N GLU A 58 -4.84 -1.37 -8.52
CA GLU A 58 -4.94 -1.27 -9.97
C GLU A 58 -3.74 -1.92 -10.66
N LYS A 59 -2.52 -1.48 -10.34
CA LYS A 59 -1.32 -1.92 -11.06
C LYS A 59 -0.92 -3.35 -10.76
N VAL A 60 -0.92 -3.76 -9.49
CA VAL A 60 -0.64 -5.15 -9.11
C VAL A 60 -1.69 -6.08 -9.71
N GLY A 61 -2.98 -5.72 -9.62
CA GLY A 61 -4.06 -6.52 -10.17
C GLY A 61 -4.03 -6.62 -11.69
N GLU A 62 -3.64 -5.55 -12.39
CA GLU A 62 -3.45 -5.55 -13.85
C GLU A 62 -2.39 -6.57 -14.27
N ILE A 63 -1.21 -6.54 -13.65
CA ILE A 63 -0.12 -7.46 -13.96
C ILE A 63 -0.48 -8.91 -13.58
N HIS A 64 -1.06 -9.11 -12.40
CA HIS A 64 -1.47 -10.43 -11.91
C HIS A 64 -2.48 -11.10 -12.83
N ARG A 65 -3.57 -10.40 -13.20
CA ARG A 65 -4.59 -10.93 -14.12
C ARG A 65 -4.05 -11.27 -15.51
N ASN A 66 -2.99 -10.59 -15.94
CA ASN A 66 -2.33 -10.84 -17.23
C ASN A 66 -1.28 -11.97 -17.15
N GLY A 67 -1.15 -12.66 -16.02
CA GLY A 67 -0.18 -13.74 -15.84
C GLY A 67 1.28 -13.25 -15.75
N GLY A 68 1.48 -11.98 -15.36
CA GLY A 68 2.80 -11.41 -15.18
C GLY A 68 3.50 -11.87 -13.91
N THR A 69 4.64 -11.26 -13.61
CA THR A 69 5.47 -11.59 -12.45
C THR A 69 5.36 -10.54 -11.33
N LEU A 70 5.74 -10.93 -10.12
CA LEU A 70 5.85 -10.01 -8.98
C LEU A 70 6.76 -8.80 -9.30
N LYS A 71 7.86 -9.02 -10.01
CA LYS A 71 8.78 -7.95 -10.43
C LYS A 71 8.11 -6.94 -11.37
N GLN A 72 7.38 -7.44 -12.37
CA GLN A 72 6.61 -6.58 -13.27
C GLN A 72 5.53 -5.77 -12.52
N ALA A 73 4.89 -6.38 -11.52
CA ALA A 73 3.92 -5.69 -10.67
C ALA A 73 4.58 -4.59 -9.83
N PHE A 74 5.75 -4.87 -9.27
CA PHE A 74 6.55 -3.87 -8.54
C PHE A 74 6.94 -2.69 -9.44
N GLU A 75 7.52 -2.96 -10.60
CA GLU A 75 7.97 -1.92 -11.55
C GLU A 75 6.79 -1.06 -12.03
N ALA A 76 5.67 -1.69 -12.40
CA ALA A 76 4.46 -0.99 -12.84
C ALA A 76 3.85 -0.13 -11.72
N THR A 77 3.84 -0.66 -10.49
CA THR A 77 3.32 0.06 -9.32
C THR A 77 4.22 1.24 -8.97
N HIS A 78 5.55 1.05 -8.97
CA HIS A 78 6.52 2.11 -8.73
C HIS A 78 6.36 3.24 -9.74
N ALA A 79 6.37 2.91 -11.04
CA ALA A 79 6.23 3.90 -12.10
C ALA A 79 4.93 4.70 -12.01
N HIS A 80 3.84 4.07 -11.56
CA HIS A 80 2.55 4.73 -11.40
C HIS A 80 2.48 5.62 -10.14
N LEU A 81 3.03 5.17 -9.00
CA LEU A 81 2.89 5.85 -7.72
C LEU A 81 3.99 6.87 -7.44
N ALA A 82 5.21 6.64 -7.90
CA ALA A 82 6.37 7.50 -7.61
C ALA A 82 6.15 8.99 -7.94
N PRO A 83 5.47 9.38 -9.05
CA PRO A 83 5.23 10.81 -9.35
C PRO A 83 4.42 11.53 -8.27
N ARG A 84 3.54 10.82 -7.55
CA ARG A 84 2.65 11.40 -6.53
C ARG A 84 3.10 11.11 -5.11
N PHE A 85 3.68 9.93 -4.89
CA PHE A 85 3.95 9.38 -3.56
C PHE A 85 5.45 9.16 -3.31
N GLY A 86 6.32 9.29 -4.30
CA GLY A 86 7.76 9.01 -4.18
C GLY A 86 8.50 9.88 -3.18
N MET A 87 7.98 11.06 -2.89
CA MET A 87 8.54 11.97 -1.87
C MET A 87 8.13 11.63 -0.44
N TRP A 88 7.30 10.61 -0.26
CA TRP A 88 6.89 10.20 1.07
C TRP A 88 8.03 9.51 1.83
N PRO A 89 8.06 9.64 3.17
CA PRO A 89 9.04 8.94 3.97
C PRO A 89 9.04 7.45 3.65
N ILE A 90 10.22 6.86 3.47
CA ILE A 90 10.42 5.41 3.29
C ILE A 90 9.65 4.77 2.11
N PHE A 91 9.12 5.54 1.15
CA PHE A 91 8.38 5.02 -0.01
C PHE A 91 9.13 3.89 -0.74
N GLU A 92 10.36 4.16 -1.16
CA GLU A 92 11.19 3.19 -1.89
C GLU A 92 11.45 1.91 -1.08
N HIS A 93 11.58 2.05 0.24
CA HIS A 93 11.87 0.93 1.12
C HIS A 93 10.63 0.07 1.39
N CYS A 94 9.45 0.68 1.49
CA CYS A 94 8.22 -0.02 1.84
C CYS A 94 7.53 -0.66 0.65
N LEU A 95 7.67 -0.07 -0.55
CA LEU A 95 6.93 -0.51 -1.73
C LEU A 95 7.09 -2.02 -2.07
N PRO A 96 8.29 -2.63 -1.94
CA PRO A 96 8.46 -4.07 -2.12
C PRO A 96 7.55 -4.92 -1.23
N PHE A 97 7.42 -4.55 0.05
CA PHE A 97 6.60 -5.26 1.03
C PHE A 97 5.11 -5.11 0.72
N ASP A 98 4.71 -3.89 0.37
CA ASP A 98 3.33 -3.53 0.07
C ASP A 98 2.84 -4.26 -1.20
N VAL A 99 3.67 -4.26 -2.26
CA VAL A 99 3.39 -4.99 -3.50
C VAL A 99 3.33 -6.49 -3.26
N GLN A 100 4.28 -7.07 -2.51
CA GLN A 100 4.25 -8.49 -2.17
C GLN A 100 3.00 -8.85 -1.37
N ARG A 101 2.60 -8.03 -0.41
CA ARG A 101 1.40 -8.31 0.38
C ARG A 101 0.14 -8.28 -0.48
N LEU A 102 0.02 -7.28 -1.35
CA LEU A 102 -1.10 -7.19 -2.27
C LEU A 102 -1.10 -8.34 -3.28
N TRP A 103 0.08 -8.79 -3.73
CA TRP A 103 0.20 -9.99 -4.56
C TRP A 103 -0.31 -11.24 -3.83
N ASP A 104 0.02 -11.40 -2.54
CA ASP A 104 -0.52 -12.49 -1.72
C ASP A 104 -2.07 -12.43 -1.65
N GLU A 105 -2.67 -11.24 -1.49
CA GLU A 105 -4.13 -11.08 -1.50
C GLU A 105 -4.74 -11.49 -2.85
N MET A 106 -4.09 -11.16 -3.97
CA MET A 106 -4.51 -11.57 -5.32
C MET A 106 -4.41 -13.09 -5.53
N ASP A 107 -3.45 -13.74 -4.86
CA ASP A 107 -3.31 -15.21 -4.82
C ASP A 107 -4.32 -15.88 -3.85
N GLY A 108 -5.23 -15.11 -3.24
CA GLY A 108 -6.26 -15.61 -2.32
C GLY A 108 -5.77 -15.85 -0.90
N ILE A 109 -4.60 -15.32 -0.53
CA ILE A 109 -4.05 -15.42 0.83
C ILE A 109 -4.60 -14.25 1.66
N ASP A 110 -5.72 -14.53 2.30
CA ASP A 110 -6.47 -13.57 3.10
C ASP A 110 -5.63 -13.00 4.25
N TRP A 111 -5.06 -13.85 5.10
CA TRP A 111 -4.26 -13.40 6.24
C TRP A 111 -2.82 -13.06 5.84
N PRO A 112 -2.28 -11.91 6.26
CA PRO A 112 -0.90 -11.55 6.00
C PRO A 112 0.08 -12.63 6.46
N ARG A 113 1.02 -12.97 5.57
CA ARG A 113 2.12 -13.87 5.92
C ARG A 113 3.10 -13.15 6.84
N ILE A 114 3.61 -13.88 7.82
CA ILE A 114 4.63 -13.35 8.73
C ILE A 114 5.90 -13.04 7.92
N TRP A 115 6.45 -11.83 8.13
CA TRP A 115 7.76 -11.45 7.61
C TRP A 115 8.87 -12.10 8.43
N THR A 116 9.46 -13.16 7.89
CA THR A 116 10.69 -13.78 8.42
C THR A 116 11.91 -13.29 7.63
N ALA A 117 13.12 -13.52 8.17
CA ALA A 117 14.36 -13.16 7.48
C ALA A 117 14.51 -13.90 6.14
N GLU A 118 14.06 -15.15 6.07
CA GLU A 118 14.07 -15.95 4.86
C GLU A 118 13.10 -15.38 3.82
N ARG A 119 11.89 -15.00 4.23
CA ARG A 119 10.90 -14.39 3.33
C ARG A 119 11.37 -13.05 2.80
N ASP A 120 11.99 -12.22 3.63
CA ASP A 120 12.57 -10.95 3.20
C ASP A 120 13.56 -11.20 2.06
N GLN A 121 14.53 -12.10 2.26
CA GLN A 121 15.50 -12.45 1.22
C GLN A 121 14.83 -12.99 -0.06
N GLU A 122 13.86 -13.91 0.07
CA GLU A 122 13.14 -14.46 -1.09
C GLU A 122 12.39 -13.41 -1.91
N VAL A 123 11.83 -12.40 -1.25
CA VAL A 123 11.11 -11.31 -1.93
C VAL A 123 12.10 -10.38 -2.61
N TRP A 124 13.18 -10.00 -1.93
CA TRP A 124 14.22 -9.17 -2.52
C TRP A 124 14.88 -9.83 -3.73
N ASP A 125 15.19 -11.13 -3.64
CA ASP A 125 15.77 -11.90 -4.75
C ASP A 125 14.86 -11.92 -5.99
N LYS A 126 13.53 -11.89 -5.81
CA LYS A 126 12.56 -11.83 -6.92
C LYS A 126 12.45 -10.45 -7.56
N LEU A 127 12.79 -9.39 -6.82
CA LEU A 127 12.62 -8.01 -7.25
C LEU A 127 13.91 -7.40 -7.81
N GLN A 128 15.07 -7.92 -7.42
CA GLN A 128 16.37 -7.49 -7.92
C GLN A 128 16.69 -8.09 -9.31
N ASP A 129 17.71 -7.54 -9.98
CA ASP A 129 18.31 -8.07 -11.22
C ASP A 129 19.46 -9.03 -10.91
#